data_AF-A0AAX4KVP3-F1
#
_entry.id   AF-A0AAX4KVP3-F1
#
_cell.length_a   1.000
_cell.length_b   1.000
_cell.length_c   1.000
_cell.angle_alpha   90.00
_cell.angle_beta   90.00
_cell.angle_gamma   90.00
#
_symmetry.space_group_name_H-M   'P 1'
#
loop_
_entity.id
_entity.type
_entity.pdbx_description
1 polymer ?
#
loop_
_entity_poly.entity_id
_entity_poly.type
_entity_poly.pdbx_seq_one_letter_code
_entity_poly.pdbx_strand_id
1 'polypeptide(L)'
;MTTYLSPHHQYRTFSNKENTPSASPAPSVFELTDIDAISTSLQTSLSGVTPSSKSKKALGLGIGRAPKFTYRKHASKPYGRERISSIQRANSKINRLPSSSSTGINTKSKKELKARPTPLKLKSQERERERAKREEEESKKLSVMDRVRLERWRKSIWKPENKVQGQVRVPLMLPYPRFPPAPSIDTDDLRDIPIGYILDRLTPILPSISTITLAYRPYATIPHPDPSVQPTSTLPLAIPEVLGGSKPHWADKAKGREPDMILGIMKKGAQSEKGKMIAPVMSLVFATQCAYWPKLTTPPTTSSQVLSSSSIKYRTPSEAAVSTALPAVFESSETSDPSDEEEDGSSNTSWSSESDENDTPSVPSPVVDTKGFLHLPIVPLPLPSPETFGLIHRHLHHPHRPFIPDLLSLPDNCTTREKVVERLGEMPVQQLMTRLEILQGVWQNLCCLGIGRLSTWRQLGEAWACVVGIIAGNGMLLRDVQEENGKDGRQKSAAEEVAWEWVRKERQKITDQ
;
A
#
# COMPACT_ATOMS: atom_id res chain seq x y z
N MET A 1 20.92 -28.96 -43.80
CA MET A 1 20.49 -28.42 -42.50
C MET A 1 19.90 -27.05 -42.75
N THR A 2 18.59 -27.03 -42.85
CA THR A 2 17.75 -25.88 -43.21
C THR A 2 17.44 -25.00 -42.01
N THR A 3 17.42 -23.70 -42.29
CA THR A 3 16.81 -22.57 -41.59
C THR A 3 15.39 -22.83 -41.06
N TYR A 4 14.92 -22.05 -40.09
CA TYR A 4 13.82 -21.07 -40.27
C TYR A 4 13.46 -20.40 -38.93
N LEU A 5 13.62 -19.07 -38.89
CA LEU A 5 12.98 -18.17 -37.92
C LEU A 5 12.15 -17.14 -38.72
N SER A 6 11.05 -16.71 -38.09
CA SER A 6 10.01 -15.74 -38.50
C SER A 6 8.84 -16.28 -39.34
N PRO A 7 7.59 -15.76 -39.17
CA PRO A 7 7.26 -14.37 -38.79
C PRO A 7 6.17 -14.13 -37.72
N HIS A 8 6.25 -12.94 -37.12
CA HIS A 8 5.23 -12.27 -36.32
C HIS A 8 4.05 -11.80 -37.20
N HIS A 9 2.82 -12.17 -36.82
CA HIS A 9 1.59 -11.53 -37.31
C HIS A 9 1.10 -10.45 -36.33
N GLN A 10 0.82 -9.28 -36.90
CA GLN A 10 0.13 -8.15 -36.30
C GLN A 10 -1.39 -8.35 -36.37
N TYR A 11 -2.11 -8.00 -35.30
CA TYR A 11 -3.54 -7.68 -35.37
C TYR A 11 -3.80 -6.26 -34.87
N ARG A 12 -4.39 -5.46 -35.77
CA ARG A 12 -5.06 -4.17 -35.53
C ARG A 12 -6.26 -4.37 -34.61
N THR A 13 -6.46 -3.44 -33.68
CA THR A 13 -7.80 -3.02 -33.21
C THR A 13 -7.84 -1.51 -32.94
N PHE A 14 -9.06 -0.99 -32.91
CA PHE A 14 -9.46 0.32 -33.39
C PHE A 14 -9.33 1.47 -32.37
N SER A 15 -9.11 2.66 -32.93
CA SER A 15 -9.18 3.97 -32.29
C SER A 15 -10.64 4.37 -32.05
N ASN A 16 -10.98 4.79 -30.82
CA ASN A 16 -12.08 5.72 -30.58
C ASN A 16 -11.52 6.96 -29.88
N LYS A 17 -11.78 8.11 -30.50
CA LYS A 17 -11.41 9.47 -30.10
C LYS A 17 -12.70 10.22 -29.77
N GLU A 18 -12.58 11.27 -28.96
CA GLU A 18 -13.60 12.29 -28.59
C GLU A 18 -14.51 11.88 -27.41
N ASN A 19 -14.71 12.65 -26.32
CA ASN A 19 -14.46 14.06 -26.02
C ASN A 19 -14.20 14.25 -24.50
N THR A 20 -13.19 15.05 -24.15
CA THR A 20 -13.06 15.73 -22.86
C THR A 20 -13.73 17.10 -22.92
N PRO A 21 -14.26 17.60 -21.78
CA PRO A 21 -13.92 18.96 -21.40
C PRO A 21 -13.28 19.04 -20.01
N SER A 22 -12.41 20.05 -19.93
CA SER A 22 -11.53 20.45 -18.84
C SER A 22 -12.29 20.88 -17.56
N ALA A 23 -11.89 20.35 -16.40
CA ALA A 23 -11.97 21.02 -15.10
C ALA A 23 -11.04 20.33 -14.08
N SER A 24 -10.12 21.12 -13.50
CA SER A 24 -9.33 20.96 -12.25
C SER A 24 -9.26 19.60 -11.52
N PRO A 25 -8.06 19.12 -11.10
CA PRO A 25 -7.92 17.89 -10.34
C PRO A 25 -8.30 18.12 -8.87
N ALA A 26 -9.43 17.56 -8.44
CA ALA A 26 -9.64 17.18 -7.06
C ALA A 26 -8.97 15.82 -6.81
N PRO A 27 -8.43 15.53 -5.61
CA PRO A 27 -7.79 14.25 -5.34
C PRO A 27 -8.79 13.10 -5.48
N SER A 28 -8.47 12.15 -6.36
CA SER A 28 -9.22 10.92 -6.58
C SER A 28 -9.24 10.07 -5.30
N VAL A 29 -10.43 9.64 -4.89
CA VAL A 29 -10.74 8.85 -3.68
C VAL A 29 -10.30 7.37 -3.79
N PHE A 30 -9.66 6.98 -4.90
CA PHE A 30 -9.38 5.58 -5.23
C PHE A 30 -7.93 5.39 -5.71
N GLU A 31 -7.01 5.08 -4.79
CA GLU A 31 -5.61 4.76 -5.11
C GLU A 31 -5.33 3.25 -5.21
N LEU A 32 -6.30 2.37 -4.96
CA LEU A 32 -6.11 0.90 -4.97
C LEU A 32 -6.37 0.23 -6.34
N THR A 33 -6.18 0.94 -7.46
CA THR A 33 -6.21 0.30 -8.79
C THR A 33 -4.80 -0.07 -9.23
N ASP A 34 -4.17 -1.03 -8.56
CA ASP A 34 -2.94 -1.63 -9.05
C ASP A 34 -3.27 -2.52 -10.26
N ILE A 35 -3.12 -1.94 -11.45
CA ILE A 35 -3.14 -2.64 -12.73
C ILE A 35 -2.09 -3.78 -12.71
N ASP A 36 -1.02 -3.61 -11.94
CA ASP A 36 0.00 -4.64 -11.74
C ASP A 36 -0.50 -5.83 -10.90
N ALA A 37 -1.38 -5.64 -9.91
CA ALA A 37 -1.96 -6.76 -9.16
C ALA A 37 -2.85 -7.64 -10.06
N ILE A 38 -3.60 -7.02 -10.97
CA ILE A 38 -4.40 -7.74 -11.98
C ILE A 38 -3.48 -8.45 -12.98
N SER A 39 -2.41 -7.79 -13.44
CA SER A 39 -1.45 -8.37 -14.39
C SER A 39 -0.66 -9.55 -13.78
N THR A 40 -0.17 -9.42 -12.54
CA THR A 40 0.56 -10.49 -11.84
C THR A 40 -0.36 -11.63 -11.40
N SER A 41 -1.61 -11.33 -11.01
CA SER A 41 -2.60 -12.35 -10.66
C SER A 41 -3.06 -13.15 -11.88
N LEU A 42 -3.25 -12.49 -13.03
CA LEU A 42 -3.59 -13.17 -14.28
C LEU A 42 -2.45 -14.05 -14.79
N GLN A 43 -1.19 -13.63 -14.66
CA GLN A 43 -0.04 -14.44 -15.07
C GLN A 43 0.16 -15.69 -14.18
N THR A 44 -0.09 -15.59 -12.88
CA THR A 44 0.08 -16.72 -11.94
C THR A 44 -1.12 -17.67 -11.91
N SER A 45 -2.34 -17.17 -12.20
CA SER A 45 -3.56 -17.99 -12.16
C SER A 45 -3.83 -18.80 -13.44
N LEU A 46 -3.07 -18.60 -14.52
CA LEU A 46 -3.29 -19.25 -15.82
C LEU A 46 -2.36 -20.44 -16.11
N SER A 47 -1.42 -20.81 -15.22
CA SER A 47 -0.49 -21.94 -15.46
C SER A 47 -0.91 -23.26 -14.80
N GLY A 48 -2.13 -23.38 -14.29
CA GLY A 48 -2.50 -24.42 -13.33
C GLY A 48 -3.66 -25.34 -13.71
N VAL A 49 -3.93 -25.63 -14.98
CA VAL A 49 -4.86 -26.72 -15.37
C VAL A 49 -4.41 -27.35 -16.69
N THR A 50 -3.65 -28.45 -16.63
CA THR A 50 -3.52 -29.40 -17.74
C THR A 50 -4.37 -30.63 -17.42
N PRO A 51 -5.37 -31.00 -18.26
CA PRO A 51 -6.06 -32.25 -18.08
C PRO A 51 -5.16 -33.42 -18.51
N SER A 52 -4.98 -34.35 -17.58
CA SER A 52 -4.40 -35.67 -17.78
C SER A 52 -5.28 -36.50 -18.71
N SER A 53 -4.70 -37.05 -19.78
CA SER A 53 -5.23 -38.26 -20.42
C SER A 53 -4.12 -39.05 -21.12
N LYS A 54 -3.82 -40.23 -20.59
CA LYS A 54 -3.05 -41.29 -21.26
C LYS A 54 -4.03 -42.21 -22.00
N SER A 55 -3.87 -42.42 -23.30
CA SER A 55 -4.12 -43.74 -23.93
C SER A 55 -3.44 -43.87 -25.31
N LYS A 56 -3.08 -45.11 -25.63
CA LYS A 56 -2.13 -45.62 -26.63
C LYS A 56 -2.53 -45.48 -28.12
N LYS A 57 -1.49 -45.35 -28.97
CA LYS A 57 -1.24 -45.68 -30.40
C LYS A 57 -2.34 -46.34 -31.27
N ALA A 58 -2.38 -45.94 -32.57
CA ALA A 58 -2.27 -46.81 -33.75
C ALA A 58 -1.89 -46.04 -35.05
N LEU A 59 -1.30 -46.75 -36.02
CA LEU A 59 -0.69 -46.33 -37.29
C LEU A 59 -1.69 -45.89 -38.39
N GLY A 60 -1.22 -45.16 -39.40
CA GLY A 60 -1.90 -45.06 -40.71
C GLY A 60 -1.20 -44.18 -41.76
N LEU A 61 -0.73 -44.80 -42.85
CA LEU A 61 -0.08 -44.25 -44.06
C LEU A 61 -0.99 -43.40 -44.97
N GLY A 62 -0.39 -42.57 -45.82
CA GLY A 62 -0.97 -42.07 -47.09
C GLY A 62 -0.34 -40.77 -47.59
N ILE A 63 0.76 -40.79 -48.35
CA ILE A 63 0.83 -40.83 -49.83
C ILE A 63 0.13 -39.63 -50.51
N GLY A 64 0.89 -38.77 -51.20
CA GLY A 64 0.35 -38.10 -52.39
C GLY A 64 0.89 -36.73 -52.79
N ARG A 65 1.90 -36.74 -53.69
CA ARG A 65 2.03 -35.87 -54.89
C ARG A 65 2.31 -34.36 -54.74
N ALA A 66 3.53 -33.99 -55.15
CA ALA A 66 3.82 -32.76 -55.90
C ALA A 66 3.69 -33.03 -57.41
N PRO A 67 3.37 -32.03 -58.26
CA PRO A 67 4.39 -31.37 -59.11
C PRO A 67 4.00 -29.90 -59.49
N LYS A 68 4.73 -29.02 -60.19
CA LYS A 68 6.09 -28.82 -60.77
C LYS A 68 6.07 -27.39 -61.37
N PHE A 69 7.25 -26.72 -61.45
CA PHE A 69 7.68 -25.79 -62.53
C PHE A 69 6.89 -24.45 -62.67
N THR A 70 7.41 -23.27 -63.09
CA THR A 70 8.51 -22.90 -63.98
C THR A 70 8.81 -21.38 -63.88
N TYR A 71 10.10 -21.03 -63.84
CA TYR A 71 10.85 -20.05 -64.67
C TYR A 71 10.52 -18.54 -64.82
N ARG A 72 11.64 -17.78 -64.90
CA ARG A 72 11.92 -16.46 -65.56
C ARG A 72 11.43 -15.19 -64.83
N LYS A 73 12.12 -14.03 -64.85
CA LYS A 73 13.42 -13.54 -65.38
C LYS A 73 13.66 -12.13 -64.76
N HIS A 74 14.94 -11.76 -64.68
CA HIS A 74 15.60 -10.43 -64.63
C HIS A 74 14.78 -9.14 -64.40
N ALA A 75 15.31 -8.21 -63.59
CA ALA A 75 16.09 -7.06 -64.07
C ALA A 75 16.22 -5.92 -63.02
N SER A 76 17.41 -5.30 -63.02
CA SER A 76 17.71 -3.88 -62.72
C SER A 76 17.27 -3.22 -61.39
N LYS A 77 18.29 -2.89 -60.56
CA LYS A 77 18.35 -1.68 -59.70
C LYS A 77 18.25 -0.41 -60.60
N PRO A 78 17.85 0.82 -60.17
CA PRO A 78 18.57 1.64 -59.15
C PRO A 78 17.74 2.71 -58.36
N TYR A 79 18.43 3.43 -57.44
CA TYR A 79 18.05 4.59 -56.61
C TYR A 79 17.13 4.31 -55.40
N GLY A 80 17.39 4.75 -54.16
CA GLY A 80 18.24 5.83 -53.66
C GLY A 80 17.39 7.06 -53.32
N ARG A 81 16.86 7.16 -52.08
CA ARG A 81 16.75 8.42 -51.31
C ARG A 81 16.06 8.22 -49.97
N GLU A 82 16.85 8.45 -48.92
CA GLU A 82 16.45 8.69 -47.55
C GLU A 82 15.52 9.92 -47.46
N ARG A 83 14.37 9.75 -46.79
CA ARG A 83 13.53 10.87 -46.35
C ARG A 83 13.83 11.14 -44.88
N ILE A 84 14.62 12.18 -44.63
CA ILE A 84 14.77 12.82 -43.33
C ILE A 84 13.50 13.63 -43.06
N SER A 85 12.89 13.40 -41.90
CA SER A 85 11.61 13.98 -41.48
C SER A 85 11.75 15.44 -41.04
N SER A 86 10.68 16.20 -41.28
CA SER A 86 10.53 17.67 -41.25
C SER A 86 10.66 18.35 -39.88
N ILE A 87 11.09 17.65 -38.83
CA ILE A 87 11.11 18.17 -37.45
C ILE A 87 12.46 18.82 -37.09
N GLN A 88 13.54 18.54 -37.84
CA GLN A 88 14.87 19.12 -37.59
C GLN A 88 15.12 20.50 -38.24
N ARG A 89 14.18 21.07 -39.01
CA ARG A 89 14.36 22.37 -39.68
C ARG A 89 13.92 23.60 -38.86
N ALA A 90 13.21 23.42 -37.75
CA ALA A 90 12.62 24.54 -37.01
C ALA A 90 13.55 25.13 -35.91
N ASN A 91 14.58 24.42 -35.46
CA ASN A 91 15.40 24.85 -34.32
C ASN A 91 16.73 25.54 -34.66
N SER A 92 17.06 25.74 -35.95
CA SER A 92 18.36 26.30 -36.35
C SER A 92 18.36 27.80 -36.72
N LYS A 93 17.30 28.55 -36.41
CA LYS A 93 17.18 29.97 -36.81
C LYS A 93 17.07 31.02 -35.68
N ILE A 94 17.32 30.67 -34.42
CA ILE A 94 17.19 31.64 -33.30
C ILE A 94 18.50 32.30 -32.86
N ASN A 95 19.68 31.81 -33.27
CA ASN A 95 20.96 32.41 -32.88
C ASN A 95 21.77 32.90 -34.09
N ARG A 96 21.40 34.06 -34.65
CA ARG A 96 22.33 34.91 -35.43
C ARG A 96 22.04 36.39 -35.17
N LEU A 97 22.78 36.96 -34.22
CA LEU A 97 23.02 38.40 -34.13
C LEU A 97 23.98 38.81 -35.26
N PRO A 98 23.75 39.93 -35.97
CA PRO A 98 24.73 40.52 -36.85
C PRO A 98 25.56 41.58 -36.11
N SER A 99 26.88 41.46 -36.26
CA SER A 99 27.86 42.52 -36.01
C SER A 99 28.06 43.34 -37.29
N SER A 100 27.95 44.67 -37.22
CA SER A 100 28.76 45.53 -38.08
C SER A 100 28.94 46.92 -37.49
N SER A 101 30.14 47.42 -37.77
CA SER A 101 30.83 48.60 -37.29
C SER A 101 30.32 49.95 -37.82
N SER A 102 30.63 50.96 -37.00
CA SER A 102 31.16 52.30 -37.32
C SER A 102 30.24 53.44 -37.83
N THR A 103 30.43 54.56 -37.11
CA THR A 103 30.38 55.97 -37.54
C THR A 103 29.03 56.67 -37.70
N GLY A 104 28.71 57.51 -36.70
CA GLY A 104 28.54 58.95 -36.92
C GLY A 104 27.15 59.49 -37.29
N ILE A 105 26.75 60.49 -36.48
CA ILE A 105 25.92 61.67 -36.82
C ILE A 105 24.39 61.55 -36.57
N ASN A 106 23.97 62.32 -35.54
CA ASN A 106 22.72 63.07 -35.33
C ASN A 106 21.42 62.63 -36.04
N THR A 107 20.35 62.38 -35.27
CA THR A 107 19.20 63.32 -35.09
C THR A 107 18.01 62.72 -34.31
N LYS A 108 17.57 63.48 -33.31
CA LYS A 108 16.22 63.74 -32.79
C LYS A 108 15.05 62.72 -32.98
N SER A 109 14.55 62.29 -31.81
CA SER A 109 13.17 62.43 -31.30
C SER A 109 12.09 61.34 -31.55
N LYS A 110 11.37 61.10 -30.44
CA LYS A 110 9.97 60.62 -30.30
C LYS A 110 9.64 59.14 -30.61
N LYS A 111 9.43 58.34 -29.56
CA LYS A 111 8.07 58.06 -29.00
C LYS A 111 8.17 57.10 -27.83
N GLU A 112 7.75 57.61 -26.68
CA GLU A 112 7.62 56.92 -25.41
C GLU A 112 6.44 55.93 -25.49
N LEU A 113 6.73 54.64 -25.66
CA LEU A 113 5.75 53.56 -25.47
C LEU A 113 5.95 53.01 -24.07
N LYS A 114 4.98 53.31 -23.19
CA LYS A 114 4.90 52.81 -21.82
C LYS A 114 5.01 51.29 -21.82
N ALA A 115 6.10 50.78 -21.26
CA ALA A 115 6.33 49.35 -21.09
C ALA A 115 5.26 48.77 -20.15
N ARG A 116 4.52 47.80 -20.68
CA ARG A 116 3.58 46.96 -19.93
C ARG A 116 4.36 46.21 -18.83
N PRO A 117 3.91 46.24 -17.56
CA PRO A 117 4.64 45.59 -16.47
C PRO A 117 4.77 44.09 -16.73
N THR A 118 6.02 43.62 -16.75
CA THR A 118 6.39 42.21 -16.93
C THR A 118 5.76 41.38 -15.80
N PRO A 119 5.11 40.24 -16.09
CA PRO A 119 4.43 39.44 -15.08
C PRO A 119 5.43 38.98 -14.00
N LEU A 120 5.11 39.28 -12.73
CA LEU A 120 5.92 39.07 -11.53
C LEU A 120 6.44 37.63 -11.34
N LYS A 121 5.89 36.64 -12.05
CA LYS A 121 6.32 35.23 -11.96
C LYS A 121 7.62 34.90 -12.72
N LEU A 122 8.07 35.75 -13.64
CA LEU A 122 9.34 35.54 -14.35
C LEU A 122 10.57 35.88 -13.49
N LYS A 123 10.47 36.90 -12.63
CA LYS A 123 11.58 37.34 -11.77
C LYS A 123 11.95 36.34 -10.68
N SER A 124 10.99 35.55 -10.17
CA SER A 124 11.30 34.50 -9.17
C SER A 124 12.05 33.34 -9.81
N GLN A 125 11.63 32.91 -10.99
CA GLN A 125 12.28 31.82 -11.73
C GLN A 125 13.68 32.20 -12.20
N GLU A 126 13.88 33.45 -12.63
CA GLU A 126 15.20 33.95 -13.04
C GLU A 126 16.17 34.03 -11.85
N ARG A 127 15.70 34.49 -10.67
CA ARG A 127 16.50 34.47 -9.43
C ARG A 127 16.86 33.06 -8.96
N GLU A 128 15.96 32.09 -9.10
CA GLU A 128 16.27 30.69 -8.79
C GLU A 128 17.32 30.11 -9.74
N ARG A 129 17.22 30.43 -11.05
CA ARG A 129 18.23 30.01 -12.04
C ARG A 129 19.58 30.66 -11.79
N GLU A 130 19.64 31.94 -11.42
CA GLU A 130 20.89 32.60 -11.07
C GLU A 130 21.51 32.02 -9.79
N ARG A 131 20.71 31.71 -8.77
CA ARG A 131 21.18 31.00 -7.58
C ARG A 131 21.76 29.63 -7.93
N ALA A 132 21.04 28.83 -8.72
CA ALA A 132 21.51 27.52 -9.16
C ALA A 132 22.83 27.61 -9.93
N LYS A 133 22.98 28.60 -10.82
CA LYS A 133 24.24 28.83 -11.57
C LYS A 133 25.41 29.22 -10.65
N ARG A 134 25.18 30.11 -9.68
CA ARG A 134 26.23 30.50 -8.72
C ARG A 134 26.65 29.32 -7.84
N GLU A 135 25.71 28.53 -7.35
CA GLU A 135 25.99 27.32 -6.59
C GLU A 135 26.76 26.27 -7.42
N GLU A 136 26.47 26.17 -8.72
CA GLU A 136 27.20 25.30 -9.64
C GLU A 136 28.64 25.79 -9.87
N GLU A 137 28.84 27.10 -10.10
CA GLU A 137 30.18 27.69 -10.28
C GLU A 137 31.03 27.62 -9.00
N GLU A 138 30.45 27.85 -7.83
CA GLU A 138 31.14 27.67 -6.54
C GLU A 138 31.52 26.21 -6.32
N SER A 139 30.62 25.27 -6.65
CA SER A 139 30.95 23.85 -6.57
C SER A 139 32.10 23.48 -7.49
N LYS A 140 32.25 24.14 -8.65
CA LYS A 140 33.35 23.89 -9.59
C LYS A 140 34.73 24.32 -9.07
N LYS A 141 34.79 25.22 -8.09
CA LYS A 141 36.06 25.67 -7.50
C LYS A 141 36.55 24.79 -6.35
N LEU A 142 35.67 23.95 -5.80
CA LEU A 142 36.00 23.03 -4.72
C LEU A 142 36.84 21.85 -5.24
N SER A 143 37.75 21.36 -4.39
CA SER A 143 38.45 20.09 -4.60
C SER A 143 37.45 18.97 -4.85
N VAL A 144 37.83 17.93 -5.61
CA VAL A 144 36.98 16.76 -5.86
C VAL A 144 36.47 16.17 -4.53
N MET A 145 37.34 16.09 -3.52
CA MET A 145 36.98 15.62 -2.18
C MET A 145 35.93 16.52 -1.50
N ASP A 146 36.07 17.84 -1.63
CA ASP A 146 35.13 18.80 -1.05
C ASP A 146 33.77 18.76 -1.76
N ARG A 147 33.75 18.54 -3.08
CA ARG A 147 32.51 18.33 -3.84
C ARG A 147 31.79 17.06 -3.39
N VAL A 148 32.51 15.94 -3.23
CA VAL A 148 31.94 14.68 -2.75
C VAL A 148 31.39 14.85 -1.33
N ARG A 149 32.12 15.54 -0.45
CA ARG A 149 31.65 15.84 0.92
C ARG A 149 30.40 16.74 0.91
N LEU A 150 30.36 17.75 0.04
CA LEU A 150 29.23 18.66 -0.09
C LEU A 150 27.99 17.97 -0.65
N GLU A 151 28.13 17.13 -1.68
CA GLU A 151 27.02 16.34 -2.21
C GLU A 151 26.48 15.34 -1.19
N ARG A 152 27.37 14.65 -0.45
CA ARG A 152 26.97 13.78 0.66
C ARG A 152 26.19 14.56 1.71
N TRP A 153 26.69 15.73 2.11
CA TRP A 153 26.00 16.60 3.06
C TRP A 153 24.61 16.98 2.55
N ARG A 154 24.49 17.46 1.30
CA ARG A 154 23.19 17.79 0.68
C ARG A 154 22.22 16.59 0.68
N LYS A 155 22.71 15.39 0.36
CA LYS A 155 21.89 14.16 0.39
C LYS A 155 21.52 13.72 1.80
N SER A 156 22.29 14.12 2.81
CA SER A 156 22.11 13.70 4.20
C SER A 156 21.24 14.64 5.04
N ILE A 157 20.89 15.82 4.52
CA ILE A 157 20.03 16.77 5.22
C ILE A 157 18.58 16.41 4.96
N TRP A 158 17.84 16.22 6.04
CA TRP A 158 16.40 16.21 6.04
C TRP A 158 15.85 17.63 6.27
N LYS A 159 14.95 18.08 5.40
CA LYS A 159 14.21 19.33 5.51
C LYS A 159 12.72 18.97 5.65
N PRO A 160 12.18 18.91 6.87
CA PRO A 160 10.76 18.62 7.05
C PRO A 160 9.92 19.75 6.47
N GLU A 161 8.77 19.41 5.86
CA GLU A 161 7.85 20.40 5.29
C GLU A 161 7.30 21.34 6.36
N ASN A 162 7.00 20.78 7.53
CA ASN A 162 6.66 21.53 8.73
C ASN A 162 7.93 21.82 9.52
N LYS A 163 8.09 23.06 9.99
CA LYS A 163 9.23 23.44 10.86
C LYS A 163 9.09 22.74 12.21
N VAL A 164 9.52 21.49 12.29
CA VAL A 164 9.65 20.76 13.55
C VAL A 164 10.79 21.43 14.31
N GLN A 165 10.47 22.06 15.45
CA GLN A 165 11.48 22.60 16.34
C GLN A 165 12.11 21.45 17.13
N GLY A 166 13.44 21.33 17.07
CA GLY A 166 14.20 20.37 17.89
C GLY A 166 14.76 19.18 17.12
N GLN A 167 15.14 18.14 17.87
CA GLN A 167 15.73 16.91 17.35
C GLN A 167 14.68 15.80 17.32
N VAL A 168 14.55 15.09 16.19
CA VAL A 168 13.71 13.91 16.07
C VAL A 168 14.51 12.68 16.51
N ARG A 169 13.97 11.93 17.47
CA ARG A 169 14.55 10.66 17.92
C ARG A 169 13.86 9.50 17.20
N VAL A 170 14.65 8.71 16.47
CA VAL A 170 14.18 7.51 15.78
C VAL A 170 14.74 6.29 16.50
N PRO A 171 13.90 5.33 16.95
CA PRO A 171 14.40 4.13 17.59
C PRO A 171 15.12 3.23 16.57
N LEU A 172 16.22 2.60 16.99
CA LEU A 172 16.97 1.65 16.15
C LEU A 172 16.20 0.36 15.87
N MET A 173 15.20 0.04 16.70
CA MET A 173 14.37 -1.14 16.57
C MET A 173 12.91 -0.76 16.77
N LEU A 174 12.02 -1.28 15.92
CA LEU A 174 10.59 -1.19 16.13
C LEU A 174 10.16 -2.15 17.24
N PRO A 175 9.40 -1.68 18.24
CA PRO A 175 8.84 -2.56 19.25
C PRO A 175 7.80 -3.51 18.61
N TYR A 176 7.84 -4.78 19.03
CA TYR A 176 6.80 -5.76 18.71
C TYR A 176 5.79 -5.81 19.87
N PRO A 177 4.54 -5.34 19.67
CA PRO A 177 3.52 -5.45 20.70
C PRO A 177 3.12 -6.91 20.91
N ARG A 178 2.75 -7.25 22.14
CA ARG A 178 2.06 -8.52 22.41
C ARG A 178 0.60 -8.34 22.03
N PHE A 179 0.09 -9.22 21.19
CA PHE A 179 -1.31 -9.25 20.79
C PHE A 179 -2.00 -10.45 21.44
N PRO A 180 -3.28 -10.32 21.83
CA PRO A 180 -4.07 -11.49 22.15
C PRO A 180 -4.20 -12.39 20.91
N PRO A 181 -4.49 -13.69 21.10
CA PRO A 181 -4.87 -14.54 19.99
C PRO A 181 -6.12 -13.96 19.29
N ALA A 182 -6.24 -14.23 17.99
CA ALA A 182 -7.46 -13.86 17.27
C ALA A 182 -8.68 -14.52 17.94
N PRO A 183 -9.80 -13.80 18.12
CA PRO A 183 -11.01 -14.33 18.73
C PRO A 183 -11.68 -15.36 17.81
N SER A 184 -12.38 -16.34 18.38
CA SER A 184 -13.18 -17.29 17.61
C SER A 184 -14.19 -16.56 16.73
N ILE A 185 -14.43 -17.08 15.53
CA ILE A 185 -15.36 -16.47 14.57
C ILE A 185 -16.78 -16.78 15.03
N ASP A 186 -17.55 -15.74 15.32
CA ASP A 186 -18.93 -15.89 15.80
C ASP A 186 -19.91 -16.11 14.64
N THR A 187 -19.66 -17.14 13.85
CA THR A 187 -20.59 -17.63 12.84
C THR A 187 -20.97 -19.04 13.26
N ASP A 188 -22.26 -19.37 13.26
CA ASP A 188 -22.75 -20.65 13.77
C ASP A 188 -22.03 -21.86 13.13
N ASP A 189 -21.64 -21.75 11.86
CA ASP A 189 -20.91 -22.80 11.13
C ASP A 189 -19.41 -22.88 11.44
N LEU A 190 -18.81 -21.81 11.96
CA LEU A 190 -17.35 -21.67 12.14
C LEU A 190 -16.93 -21.53 13.61
N ARG A 191 -17.88 -21.43 14.55
CA ARG A 191 -17.63 -21.17 15.97
C ARG A 191 -16.67 -22.18 16.60
N ASP A 192 -16.80 -23.46 16.22
CA ASP A 192 -16.00 -24.56 16.77
C ASP A 192 -14.71 -24.84 15.97
N ILE A 193 -14.49 -24.14 14.86
CA ILE A 193 -13.35 -24.39 13.97
C ILE A 193 -12.16 -23.51 14.39
N PRO A 194 -10.98 -24.08 14.69
CA PRO A 194 -9.80 -23.31 15.04
C PRO A 194 -9.43 -22.31 13.92
N ILE A 195 -9.18 -21.05 14.29
CA ILE A 195 -8.84 -19.98 13.34
C ILE A 195 -7.63 -20.33 12.48
N GLY A 196 -6.62 -20.99 13.06
CA GLY A 196 -5.45 -21.45 12.31
C GLY A 196 -5.83 -22.38 11.16
N TYR A 197 -6.77 -23.30 11.39
CA TYR A 197 -7.29 -24.19 10.34
C TYR A 197 -8.02 -23.41 9.24
N ILE A 198 -8.85 -22.44 9.62
CA ILE A 198 -9.55 -21.57 8.66
C ILE A 198 -8.55 -20.79 7.81
N LEU A 199 -7.54 -20.18 8.45
CA LEU A 199 -6.50 -19.42 7.76
C LEU A 199 -5.68 -20.30 6.80
N ASP A 200 -5.33 -21.53 7.20
CA ASP A 200 -4.63 -22.49 6.35
C ASP A 200 -5.45 -22.86 5.11
N ARG A 201 -6.77 -23.00 5.26
CA ARG A 201 -7.70 -23.24 4.14
C ARG A 201 -7.91 -22.02 3.26
N LEU A 202 -7.92 -20.82 3.82
CA LEU A 202 -8.06 -19.56 3.08
C LEU A 202 -6.79 -19.20 2.31
N THR A 203 -5.61 -19.43 2.89
CA THR A 203 -4.31 -19.03 2.34
C THR A 203 -4.14 -19.28 0.84
N PRO A 204 -4.42 -20.48 0.28
CA PRO A 204 -4.25 -20.73 -1.16
C PRO A 204 -5.23 -19.95 -2.05
N ILE A 205 -6.38 -19.50 -1.53
CA ILE A 205 -7.40 -18.77 -2.29
C ILE A 205 -7.35 -17.26 -2.07
N LEU A 206 -6.60 -16.76 -1.09
CA LEU A 206 -6.47 -15.33 -0.79
C LEU A 206 -6.09 -14.46 -2.01
N PRO A 207 -5.13 -14.85 -2.87
CA PRO A 207 -4.83 -14.07 -4.07
C PRO A 207 -6.02 -13.98 -5.02
N SER A 208 -6.81 -15.06 -5.15
CA SER A 208 -8.00 -15.04 -5.99
C SER A 208 -9.10 -14.16 -5.39
N ILE A 209 -9.29 -14.17 -4.07
CA ILE A 209 -10.23 -13.29 -3.38
C ILE A 209 -9.85 -11.83 -3.62
N SER A 210 -8.56 -11.49 -3.49
CA SER A 210 -8.08 -10.14 -3.78
C SER A 210 -8.37 -9.70 -5.22
N THR A 211 -8.12 -10.57 -6.20
CA THR A 211 -8.39 -10.23 -7.61
C THR A 211 -9.88 -10.03 -7.88
N ILE A 212 -10.74 -10.83 -7.24
CA ILE A 212 -12.19 -10.71 -7.41
C ILE A 212 -12.70 -9.45 -6.71
N THR A 213 -12.33 -9.21 -5.46
CA THR A 213 -12.71 -8.00 -4.72
C THR A 213 -12.27 -6.70 -5.42
N LEU A 214 -11.07 -6.68 -6.01
CA LEU A 214 -10.59 -5.53 -6.81
C LEU A 214 -11.33 -5.34 -8.16
N ALA A 215 -11.99 -6.38 -8.67
CA ALA A 215 -12.80 -6.29 -9.89
C ALA A 215 -14.17 -5.62 -9.65
N TYR A 216 -14.67 -5.65 -8.41
CA TYR A 216 -15.90 -4.96 -8.05
C TYR A 216 -15.71 -3.45 -8.08
N ARG A 217 -16.63 -2.76 -8.76
CA ARG A 217 -16.67 -1.30 -8.87
C ARG A 217 -17.91 -0.74 -8.18
N PRO A 218 -17.82 0.44 -7.54
CA PRO A 218 -18.95 1.05 -6.85
C PRO A 218 -19.91 1.74 -7.83
N TYR A 219 -21.20 1.69 -7.52
CA TYR A 219 -22.29 2.28 -8.31
C TYR A 219 -23.21 3.17 -7.46
N ALA A 220 -22.68 4.28 -6.95
CA ALA A 220 -23.36 5.14 -5.95
C ALA A 220 -24.75 5.68 -6.36
N THR A 221 -25.13 5.62 -7.64
CA THR A 221 -26.45 6.04 -8.13
C THR A 221 -27.53 4.98 -8.00
N ILE A 222 -27.16 3.72 -7.68
CA ILE A 222 -28.12 2.61 -7.59
C ILE A 222 -28.68 2.56 -6.15
N PRO A 223 -30.00 2.72 -5.96
CA PRO A 223 -30.61 2.66 -4.63
C PRO A 223 -30.64 1.22 -4.10
N HIS A 224 -30.65 1.08 -2.78
CA HIS A 224 -30.84 -0.22 -2.12
C HIS A 224 -32.21 -0.82 -2.48
N PRO A 225 -32.33 -2.16 -2.71
CA PRO A 225 -33.60 -2.80 -3.06
C PRO A 225 -34.66 -2.70 -1.96
N ASP A 226 -34.25 -2.66 -0.70
CA ASP A 226 -35.12 -2.34 0.43
C ASP A 226 -35.05 -0.83 0.74
N PRO A 227 -36.17 -0.09 0.61
CA PRO A 227 -36.23 1.34 0.87
C PRO A 227 -36.10 1.73 2.35
N SER A 228 -36.22 0.78 3.28
CA SER A 228 -36.04 1.03 4.72
C SER A 228 -34.58 1.20 5.13
N VAL A 229 -33.64 0.68 4.32
CA VAL A 229 -32.21 0.74 4.57
C VAL A 229 -31.68 2.13 4.22
N GLN A 230 -30.91 2.74 5.13
CA GLN A 230 -30.35 4.07 4.92
C GLN A 230 -29.38 4.06 3.72
N PRO A 231 -29.47 5.02 2.77
CA PRO A 231 -28.61 5.06 1.58
C PRO A 231 -27.10 5.14 1.87
N THR A 232 -26.71 5.62 3.06
CA THR A 232 -25.31 5.74 3.48
C THR A 232 -24.78 4.49 4.20
N SER A 233 -25.65 3.53 4.50
CA SER A 233 -25.29 2.31 5.25
C SER A 233 -24.82 1.16 4.35
N THR A 234 -25.18 1.20 3.06
CA THR A 234 -24.77 0.21 2.07
C THR A 234 -24.23 0.88 0.82
N LEU A 235 -23.39 0.19 0.07
CA LEU A 235 -22.94 0.64 -1.24
C LEU A 235 -23.06 -0.50 -2.26
N PRO A 236 -23.76 -0.28 -3.38
CA PRO A 236 -23.85 -1.24 -4.47
C PRO A 236 -22.52 -1.36 -5.20
N LEU A 237 -22.07 -2.60 -5.38
CA LEU A 237 -20.91 -2.97 -6.17
C LEU A 237 -21.30 -3.95 -7.28
N ALA A 238 -20.56 -3.92 -8.38
CA ALA A 238 -20.64 -4.98 -9.38
C ALA A 238 -19.36 -5.08 -10.22
N ILE A 239 -19.16 -6.21 -10.89
CA ILE A 239 -18.11 -6.36 -11.90
C ILE A 239 -18.68 -5.87 -13.24
N PRO A 240 -18.17 -4.75 -13.81
CA PRO A 240 -18.74 -4.17 -15.03
C PRO A 240 -18.84 -5.16 -16.20
N GLU A 241 -17.84 -6.04 -16.34
CA GLU A 241 -17.80 -7.04 -17.40
C GLU A 241 -18.85 -8.15 -17.27
N VAL A 242 -19.28 -8.44 -16.03
CA VAL A 242 -20.35 -9.39 -15.75
C VAL A 242 -21.71 -8.74 -16.01
N LEU A 243 -21.92 -7.51 -15.51
CA LEU A 243 -23.16 -6.76 -15.76
C LEU A 243 -23.41 -6.50 -17.25
N GLY A 244 -22.37 -6.17 -18.00
CA GLY A 244 -22.46 -5.96 -19.45
C GLY A 244 -22.59 -7.24 -20.27
N GLY A 245 -22.58 -8.43 -19.64
CA GLY A 245 -22.62 -9.72 -20.33
C GLY A 245 -21.37 -10.06 -21.16
N SER A 246 -20.33 -9.23 -21.09
CA SER A 246 -19.10 -9.38 -21.89
C SER A 246 -18.23 -10.57 -21.46
N LYS A 247 -18.24 -10.89 -20.15
CA LYS A 247 -17.43 -11.98 -19.58
C LYS A 247 -18.25 -12.77 -18.54
N PRO A 248 -19.26 -13.57 -18.95
CA PRO A 248 -20.15 -14.28 -18.03
C PRO A 248 -19.41 -15.29 -17.12
N HIS A 249 -18.33 -15.89 -17.62
CA HIS A 249 -17.48 -16.81 -16.84
C HIS A 249 -16.84 -16.17 -15.59
N TRP A 250 -16.82 -14.83 -15.48
CA TRP A 250 -16.37 -14.15 -14.26
C TRP A 250 -17.38 -14.30 -13.12
N ALA A 251 -18.68 -14.43 -13.41
CA ALA A 251 -19.69 -14.69 -12.38
C ALA A 251 -19.41 -16.04 -11.69
N ASP A 252 -19.16 -17.09 -12.47
CA ASP A 252 -18.81 -18.41 -11.93
C ASP A 252 -17.50 -18.38 -11.13
N LYS A 253 -16.53 -17.57 -11.56
CA LYS A 253 -15.25 -17.40 -10.86
C LYS A 253 -15.39 -16.59 -9.56
N ALA A 254 -16.30 -15.62 -9.54
CA ALA A 254 -16.58 -14.77 -8.38
C ALA A 254 -17.35 -15.52 -7.30
N LYS A 255 -18.20 -16.48 -7.67
CA LYS A 255 -19.05 -17.24 -6.76
C LYS A 255 -18.28 -17.81 -5.56
N GLY A 256 -18.69 -17.42 -4.35
CA GLY A 256 -18.07 -17.84 -3.08
C GLY A 256 -16.76 -17.11 -2.74
N ARG A 257 -16.39 -16.08 -3.50
CA ARG A 257 -15.22 -15.21 -3.29
C ARG A 257 -15.59 -13.73 -3.42
N GLU A 258 -16.88 -13.45 -3.34
CA GLU A 258 -17.44 -12.11 -3.45
C GLU A 258 -17.15 -11.37 -2.14
N PRO A 259 -16.89 -10.06 -2.19
CA PRO A 259 -16.84 -9.25 -0.98
C PRO A 259 -18.20 -9.31 -0.28
N ASP A 260 -18.21 -9.35 1.05
CA ASP A 260 -19.41 -9.35 1.88
C ASP A 260 -19.55 -8.03 2.68
N MET A 261 -18.58 -7.12 2.55
CA MET A 261 -18.54 -5.87 3.29
C MET A 261 -17.66 -4.83 2.59
N ILE A 262 -17.89 -3.56 2.91
CA ILE A 262 -17.03 -2.45 2.51
C ILE A 262 -16.47 -1.76 3.75
N LEU A 263 -15.16 -1.62 3.81
CA LEU A 263 -14.49 -0.85 4.86
C LEU A 263 -14.45 0.62 4.46
N GLY A 264 -15.09 1.48 5.26
CA GLY A 264 -14.95 2.93 5.22
C GLY A 264 -13.76 3.35 6.08
N ILE A 265 -12.58 3.39 5.47
CA ILE A 265 -11.32 3.67 6.16
C ILE A 265 -11.21 5.16 6.38
N MET A 266 -11.02 5.54 7.65
CA MET A 266 -10.99 6.93 8.09
C MET A 266 -9.86 7.18 9.08
N LYS A 267 -9.35 8.41 9.12
CA LYS A 267 -8.27 8.76 10.05
C LYS A 267 -8.81 8.82 11.48
N LYS A 268 -8.23 8.04 12.39
CA LYS A 268 -8.59 8.02 13.81
C LYS A 268 -8.46 9.43 14.40
N GLY A 269 -9.52 9.90 15.06
CA GLY A 269 -9.59 11.23 15.69
C GLY A 269 -9.87 12.40 14.74
N ALA A 270 -9.97 12.17 13.41
CA ALA A 270 -10.41 13.20 12.48
C ALA A 270 -11.92 13.06 12.22
N GLN A 271 -12.71 14.08 12.59
CA GLN A 271 -14.11 14.16 12.18
C GLN A 271 -14.30 14.65 10.73
N SER A 272 -13.23 15.10 10.06
CA SER A 272 -13.33 15.67 8.72
C SER A 272 -13.51 14.59 7.65
N GLU A 273 -14.41 14.83 6.70
CA GLU A 273 -14.69 13.95 5.56
C GLU A 273 -13.54 13.79 4.56
N LYS A 274 -12.46 14.55 4.71
CA LYS A 274 -11.31 14.49 3.80
C LYS A 274 -10.52 13.20 4.05
N GLY A 275 -10.46 12.33 3.05
CA GLY A 275 -9.62 11.13 3.03
C GLY A 275 -10.34 9.82 3.38
N LYS A 276 -11.66 9.73 3.16
CA LYS A 276 -12.39 8.46 3.27
C LYS A 276 -11.98 7.54 2.12
N MET A 277 -11.27 6.47 2.41
CA MET A 277 -10.97 5.41 1.44
C MET A 277 -11.98 4.28 1.63
N ILE A 278 -12.55 3.76 0.54
CA ILE A 278 -13.42 2.58 0.60
C ILE A 278 -12.70 1.36 0.03
N ALA A 279 -12.79 0.24 0.74
CA ALA A 279 -12.20 -1.02 0.31
C ALA A 279 -13.23 -2.15 0.42
N PRO A 280 -13.68 -2.77 -0.69
CA PRO A 280 -14.46 -3.99 -0.61
C PRO A 280 -13.60 -5.13 -0.08
N VAL A 281 -14.11 -5.86 0.91
CA VAL A 281 -13.37 -6.94 1.57
C VAL A 281 -14.27 -8.15 1.81
N MET A 282 -13.63 -9.29 2.09
CA MET A 282 -14.30 -10.45 2.66
C MET A 282 -14.02 -10.48 4.16
N SER A 283 -15.06 -10.35 4.98
CA SER A 283 -15.01 -10.19 6.44
C SER A 283 -14.22 -11.32 7.10
N LEU A 284 -14.39 -12.55 6.60
CA LEU A 284 -13.70 -13.74 7.07
C LEU A 284 -12.16 -13.63 6.98
N VAL A 285 -11.61 -12.96 5.96
CA VAL A 285 -10.16 -12.77 5.80
C VAL A 285 -9.60 -11.89 6.91
N PHE A 286 -10.37 -10.88 7.32
CA PHE A 286 -9.98 -9.96 8.37
C PHE A 286 -10.20 -10.57 9.75
N ALA A 287 -11.33 -11.22 9.98
CA ALA A 287 -11.63 -11.91 11.23
C ALA A 287 -10.59 -12.99 11.60
N THR A 288 -10.04 -13.68 10.59
CA THR A 288 -9.00 -14.71 10.81
C THR A 288 -7.60 -14.15 11.07
N GLN A 289 -7.32 -12.90 10.72
CA GLN A 289 -5.96 -12.33 10.74
C GLN A 289 -5.80 -11.12 11.69
N CYS A 290 -6.89 -10.49 12.13
CA CYS A 290 -6.90 -9.27 12.93
C CYS A 290 -7.47 -9.55 14.33
N ALA A 291 -6.66 -9.48 15.39
CA ALA A 291 -7.12 -9.75 16.76
C ALA A 291 -8.04 -8.64 17.31
N TYR A 292 -7.85 -7.40 16.87
CA TYR A 292 -8.69 -6.27 17.23
C TYR A 292 -9.69 -5.93 16.12
N TRP A 293 -10.10 -6.96 15.37
CA TRP A 293 -11.19 -6.78 14.43
C TRP A 293 -12.41 -6.29 15.20
N PRO A 294 -13.02 -5.14 14.81
CA PRO A 294 -14.27 -4.72 15.42
C PRO A 294 -15.26 -5.88 15.29
N LYS A 295 -16.07 -6.14 16.31
CA LYS A 295 -17.07 -7.24 16.35
C LYS A 295 -18.15 -7.06 15.26
N LEU A 296 -17.75 -7.17 14.00
CA LEU A 296 -18.59 -7.15 12.80
C LEU A 296 -19.09 -8.55 12.45
N THR A 297 -18.63 -9.56 13.19
CA THR A 297 -18.99 -10.95 13.00
C THR A 297 -20.27 -11.36 13.68
N THR A 298 -20.99 -10.46 14.36
CA THR A 298 -22.40 -10.69 14.67
C THR A 298 -23.25 -9.93 13.65
N PRO A 299 -23.63 -10.53 12.49
CA PRO A 299 -24.93 -10.18 11.94
C PRO A 299 -25.95 -10.41 13.08
N PRO A 300 -26.98 -9.57 13.25
CA PRO A 300 -28.05 -9.93 14.16
C PRO A 300 -28.52 -11.31 13.72
N THR A 301 -28.35 -12.33 14.56
CA THR A 301 -29.11 -13.54 14.40
C THR A 301 -30.55 -13.04 14.36
N THR A 302 -31.24 -13.19 13.23
CA THR A 302 -32.68 -13.08 13.15
C THR A 302 -33.22 -14.24 13.99
N SER A 303 -33.05 -14.14 15.31
CA SER A 303 -33.92 -14.77 16.26
C SER A 303 -35.27 -14.21 15.89
N SER A 304 -36.05 -15.08 15.25
CA SER A 304 -37.44 -14.83 14.97
C SER A 304 -38.06 -14.48 16.31
N GLN A 305 -38.24 -13.19 16.58
CA GLN A 305 -39.17 -12.72 17.58
C GLN A 305 -40.54 -13.13 17.06
N VAL A 306 -40.88 -14.38 17.37
CA VAL A 306 -42.25 -14.83 17.46
C VAL A 306 -42.90 -13.86 18.43
N LEU A 307 -43.71 -12.97 17.86
CA LEU A 307 -44.72 -12.21 18.57
C LEU A 307 -45.46 -13.16 19.51
N SER A 308 -45.08 -13.15 20.78
CA SER A 308 -45.86 -13.69 21.88
C SER A 308 -46.06 -12.56 22.86
N SER A 309 -47.02 -11.73 22.52
CA SER A 309 -47.80 -10.96 23.47
C SER A 309 -48.21 -11.84 24.66
N SER A 310 -47.80 -11.51 25.88
CA SER A 310 -48.75 -11.34 27.00
C SER A 310 -48.09 -11.14 28.37
N SER A 311 -48.63 -10.13 29.05
CA SER A 311 -48.70 -9.95 30.50
C SER A 311 -47.44 -9.52 31.24
N ILE A 312 -47.28 -8.20 31.27
CA ILE A 312 -46.79 -7.47 32.43
C ILE A 312 -47.59 -7.94 33.67
N LYS A 313 -46.94 -8.68 34.57
CA LYS A 313 -47.40 -8.87 35.94
C LYS A 313 -46.50 -8.07 36.87
N TYR A 314 -47.02 -6.95 37.33
CA TYR A 314 -46.57 -6.33 38.58
C TYR A 314 -46.84 -7.31 39.73
N ARG A 315 -45.83 -7.63 40.55
CA ARG A 315 -46.05 -8.05 41.94
C ARG A 315 -44.88 -7.62 42.84
N THR A 316 -45.32 -6.90 43.87
CA THR A 316 -44.70 -6.26 45.03
C THR A 316 -43.64 -7.04 45.83
N PRO A 317 -42.84 -6.33 46.67
CA PRO A 317 -41.89 -6.89 47.64
C PRO A 317 -42.53 -7.14 49.02
N SER A 318 -42.13 -8.23 49.70
CA SER A 318 -42.23 -8.46 51.16
C SER A 318 -41.60 -9.85 51.43
N GLU A 319 -40.45 -9.96 52.10
CA GLU A 319 -40.19 -9.92 53.56
C GLU A 319 -40.25 -11.32 54.23
N ALA A 320 -39.15 -11.63 54.94
CA ALA A 320 -38.96 -12.57 56.06
C ALA A 320 -39.21 -14.10 55.90
N ALA A 321 -38.14 -14.87 56.12
CA ALA A 321 -38.00 -16.00 57.06
C ALA A 321 -36.60 -16.64 56.82
N VAL A 322 -35.58 -16.45 57.67
CA VAL A 322 -35.32 -17.08 58.99
C VAL A 322 -35.38 -18.61 58.95
N SER A 323 -34.20 -19.25 58.98
CA SER A 323 -33.81 -20.42 59.82
C SER A 323 -32.41 -20.89 59.36
N THR A 324 -31.33 -20.73 60.14
CA THR A 324 -30.82 -21.64 61.21
C THR A 324 -30.57 -23.07 60.69
N ALA A 325 -29.43 -23.75 60.84
CA ALA A 325 -28.38 -23.71 61.87
C ALA A 325 -27.22 -24.69 61.54
N LEU A 326 -25.98 -24.26 61.85
CA LEU A 326 -24.89 -24.97 62.59
C LEU A 326 -24.07 -26.13 61.90
N PRO A 327 -22.93 -26.60 62.48
CA PRO A 327 -21.60 -26.00 62.38
C PRO A 327 -20.44 -27.06 62.26
N ALA A 328 -19.17 -26.61 62.31
CA ALA A 328 -18.05 -27.14 63.13
C ALA A 328 -16.68 -27.15 62.39
N VAL A 329 -15.72 -26.30 62.84
CA VAL A 329 -14.53 -26.62 63.68
C VAL A 329 -13.32 -27.07 62.82
N PHE A 330 -12.29 -26.25 62.61
CA PHE A 330 -11.07 -26.05 63.43
C PHE A 330 -10.38 -24.73 62.97
N GLU A 331 -10.05 -23.72 63.79
CA GLU A 331 -8.95 -23.61 64.78
C GLU A 331 -7.58 -24.08 64.23
N SER A 332 -6.45 -23.37 64.26
CA SER A 332 -6.00 -22.06 64.75
C SER A 332 -4.56 -21.89 64.23
N SER A 333 -4.07 -20.67 63.99
CA SER A 333 -2.83 -20.17 64.63
C SER A 333 -2.49 -18.76 64.14
N GLU A 334 -2.46 -17.86 65.11
CA GLU A 334 -1.92 -16.51 65.06
C GLU A 334 -0.38 -16.57 65.10
N THR A 335 0.29 -15.75 64.31
CA THR A 335 1.53 -15.08 64.73
C THR A 335 1.60 -13.73 64.04
N SER A 336 1.52 -12.71 64.87
CA SER A 336 1.80 -11.30 64.62
C SER A 336 3.27 -11.06 64.28
N ASP A 337 3.53 -10.20 63.29
CA ASP A 337 4.65 -9.24 63.32
C ASP A 337 4.36 -8.05 62.38
N PRO A 338 4.65 -6.80 62.81
CA PRO A 338 4.50 -5.60 61.99
C PRO A 338 5.87 -5.02 61.57
N SER A 339 6.04 -4.76 60.27
CA SER A 339 7.05 -3.85 59.71
C SER A 339 6.61 -3.52 58.28
N ASP A 340 6.07 -2.33 58.06
CA ASP A 340 6.79 -1.14 57.60
C ASP A 340 7.00 -1.13 56.08
N GLU A 341 6.30 -0.16 55.48
CA GLU A 341 6.69 0.69 54.36
C GLU A 341 7.39 0.03 53.16
N GLU A 342 6.72 0.02 52.00
CA GLU A 342 7.23 0.68 50.79
C GLU A 342 6.11 0.76 49.73
N GLU A 343 6.17 1.83 48.95
CA GLU A 343 5.19 2.33 48.01
C GLU A 343 4.84 1.34 46.88
N ASP A 344 3.54 1.10 46.65
CA ASP A 344 3.07 0.49 45.41
C ASP A 344 1.97 1.35 44.78
N GLY A 345 2.41 2.41 44.10
CA GLY A 345 1.61 3.25 43.21
C GLY A 345 1.28 2.52 41.91
N SER A 346 0.58 1.40 42.01
CA SER A 346 0.08 0.63 40.86
C SER A 346 -1.09 1.35 40.21
N SER A 347 -0.75 2.23 39.26
CA SER A 347 -1.70 2.87 38.35
C SER A 347 -2.23 1.85 37.36
N ASN A 348 -3.17 1.03 37.83
CA ASN A 348 -4.01 0.21 36.97
C ASN A 348 -4.97 1.13 36.21
N THR A 349 -4.56 1.56 35.01
CA THR A 349 -5.48 2.14 34.03
C THR A 349 -6.41 1.02 33.57
N SER A 350 -7.50 0.84 34.32
CA SER A 350 -8.61 -0.03 33.99
C SER A 350 -9.30 0.51 32.74
N TRP A 351 -9.09 -0.15 31.60
CA TRP A 351 -9.85 0.05 30.35
C TRP A 351 -11.16 -0.77 30.38
N SER A 352 -11.84 -0.78 31.53
CA SER A 352 -13.19 -1.33 31.64
C SER A 352 -14.18 -0.27 31.19
N SER A 353 -14.30 -0.11 29.87
CA SER A 353 -15.50 0.50 29.29
C SER A 353 -16.66 -0.46 29.51
N GLU A 354 -17.32 -0.31 30.65
CA GLU A 354 -18.73 -0.70 30.83
C GLU A 354 -19.56 0.24 29.96
N SER A 355 -19.60 -0.02 28.65
CA SER A 355 -20.53 0.65 27.76
C SER A 355 -21.78 -0.21 27.66
N ASP A 356 -22.89 0.37 28.10
CA ASP A 356 -24.26 -0.08 27.88
C ASP A 356 -24.40 -0.85 26.56
N GLU A 357 -24.96 -2.06 26.61
CA GLU A 357 -25.38 -2.88 25.46
C GLU A 357 -26.59 -2.25 24.73
N ASN A 358 -26.58 -0.92 24.58
CA ASN A 358 -27.62 -0.15 23.92
C ASN A 358 -27.35 -0.13 22.41
N ASP A 359 -28.19 -0.86 21.67
CA ASP A 359 -28.57 -0.60 20.28
C ASP A 359 -27.43 -0.18 19.34
N THR A 360 -26.35 -0.96 19.26
CA THR A 360 -25.49 -0.86 18.06
C THR A 360 -26.34 -1.26 16.86
N PRO A 361 -26.58 -0.34 15.90
CA PRO A 361 -27.45 -0.62 14.76
C PRO A 361 -26.91 -1.82 14.02
N SER A 362 -27.76 -2.84 13.88
CA SER A 362 -27.40 -4.08 13.23
C SER A 362 -26.91 -3.80 11.81
N VAL A 363 -25.72 -4.29 11.48
CA VAL A 363 -25.15 -4.16 10.14
C VAL A 363 -26.06 -4.93 9.16
N PRO A 364 -26.55 -4.29 8.07
CA PRO A 364 -27.42 -4.97 7.13
C PRO A 364 -26.68 -6.11 6.43
N SER A 365 -27.36 -7.24 6.22
CA SER A 365 -26.80 -8.35 5.47
C SER A 365 -26.55 -7.98 4.01
N PRO A 366 -25.51 -8.52 3.36
CA PRO A 366 -25.31 -8.36 1.91
C PRO A 366 -26.53 -8.83 1.11
N VAL A 367 -26.94 -8.04 0.10
CA VAL A 367 -28.08 -8.37 -0.77
C VAL A 367 -27.68 -8.21 -2.24
N VAL A 368 -28.05 -9.18 -3.07
CA VAL A 368 -27.93 -9.07 -4.54
C VAL A 368 -29.28 -8.62 -5.10
N ASP A 369 -29.29 -7.53 -5.86
CA ASP A 369 -30.51 -7.02 -6.49
C ASP A 369 -30.88 -7.81 -7.76
N THR A 370 -32.06 -7.53 -8.33
CA THR A 370 -32.55 -8.19 -9.54
C THR A 370 -31.73 -7.88 -10.80
N LYS A 371 -30.84 -6.89 -10.73
CA LYS A 371 -29.97 -6.45 -11.83
C LYS A 371 -28.54 -6.97 -11.66
N GLY A 372 -28.23 -7.70 -10.58
CA GLY A 372 -26.92 -8.26 -10.29
C GLY A 372 -25.96 -7.31 -9.56
N PHE A 373 -26.44 -6.20 -8.99
CA PHE A 373 -25.66 -5.38 -8.07
C PHE A 373 -25.63 -6.02 -6.67
N LEU A 374 -24.44 -6.09 -6.10
CA LEU A 374 -24.18 -6.59 -4.77
C LEU A 374 -24.14 -5.40 -3.80
N HIS A 375 -25.19 -5.23 -3.01
CA HIS A 375 -25.29 -4.21 -1.97
C HIS A 375 -24.59 -4.70 -0.72
N LEU A 376 -23.48 -4.03 -0.36
CA LEU A 376 -22.68 -4.41 0.79
C LEU A 376 -22.79 -3.38 1.91
N PRO A 377 -22.81 -3.81 3.18
CA PRO A 377 -22.73 -2.90 4.32
C PRO A 377 -21.41 -2.12 4.32
N ILE A 378 -21.50 -0.82 4.59
CA ILE A 378 -20.33 0.04 4.84
C ILE A 378 -20.04 0.03 6.34
N VAL A 379 -18.82 -0.35 6.67
CA VAL A 379 -18.36 -0.41 8.05
C VAL A 379 -17.21 0.56 8.26
N PRO A 380 -17.32 1.52 9.20
CA PRO A 380 -16.24 2.45 9.48
C PRO A 380 -15.05 1.73 10.13
N LEU A 381 -13.85 1.99 9.61
CA LEU A 381 -12.60 1.48 10.15
C LEU A 381 -11.64 2.65 10.47
N PRO A 382 -11.61 3.12 11.73
CA PRO A 382 -10.73 4.20 12.13
C PRO A 382 -9.28 3.72 12.26
N LEU A 383 -8.37 4.24 11.43
CA LEU A 383 -6.95 3.89 11.43
C LEU A 383 -6.06 5.11 11.73
N PRO A 384 -4.93 4.93 12.44
CA PRO A 384 -3.94 6.00 12.65
C PRO A 384 -3.39 6.60 11.34
N SER A 385 -3.11 5.76 10.35
CA SER A 385 -2.50 6.13 9.07
C SER A 385 -3.27 5.51 7.89
N PRO A 386 -4.45 6.01 7.52
CA PRO A 386 -5.28 5.44 6.45
C PRO A 386 -4.56 5.18 5.12
N GLU A 387 -3.65 6.08 4.76
CA GLU A 387 -2.84 6.05 3.54
C GLU A 387 -1.98 4.78 3.41
N THR A 388 -1.62 4.14 4.51
CA THR A 388 -0.80 2.91 4.50
C THR A 388 -1.63 1.63 4.50
N PHE A 389 -2.96 1.72 4.59
CA PHE A 389 -3.82 0.53 4.64
C PHE A 389 -3.73 -0.32 3.37
N GLY A 390 -3.54 0.28 2.19
CA GLY A 390 -3.40 -0.46 0.94
C GLY A 390 -2.27 -1.49 0.95
N LEU A 391 -1.15 -1.17 1.60
CA LEU A 391 -0.01 -2.08 1.78
C LEU A 391 -0.38 -3.28 2.66
N ILE A 392 -1.10 -3.02 3.76
CA ILE A 392 -1.56 -4.06 4.69
C ILE A 392 -2.60 -4.95 4.00
N HIS A 393 -3.58 -4.35 3.33
CA HIS A 393 -4.61 -5.06 2.59
C HIS A 393 -4.01 -6.02 1.55
N ARG A 394 -3.04 -5.55 0.76
CA ARG A 394 -2.32 -6.38 -0.22
C ARG A 394 -1.57 -7.53 0.45
N HIS A 395 -0.86 -7.26 1.54
CA HIS A 395 -0.08 -8.26 2.27
C HIS A 395 -0.96 -9.35 2.90
N LEU A 396 -2.12 -8.97 3.46
CA LEU A 396 -3.09 -9.91 4.02
C LEU A 396 -3.64 -10.89 2.98
N HIS A 397 -3.67 -10.50 1.69
CA HIS A 397 -4.12 -11.37 0.60
C HIS A 397 -2.99 -12.10 -0.14
N HIS A 398 -1.75 -11.68 0.06
CA HIS A 398 -0.56 -12.28 -0.57
C HIS A 398 0.47 -12.66 0.49
N PRO A 399 0.12 -13.55 1.44
CA PRO A 399 0.95 -13.86 2.61
C PRO A 399 2.32 -14.49 2.30
N HIS A 400 2.53 -14.96 1.07
CA HIS A 400 3.77 -15.55 0.57
C HIS A 400 4.64 -14.56 -0.23
N ARG A 401 4.07 -13.40 -0.63
CA ARG A 401 4.84 -12.34 -1.30
C ARG A 401 5.71 -11.65 -0.24
N PRO A 402 7.00 -11.40 -0.54
CA PRO A 402 7.83 -10.57 0.33
C PRO A 402 7.21 -9.19 0.52
N PHE A 403 7.08 -8.75 1.76
CA PHE A 403 6.46 -7.48 2.13
C PHE A 403 7.43 -6.30 2.00
N ILE A 404 8.74 -6.57 2.11
CA ILE A 404 9.80 -5.55 2.10
C ILE A 404 9.78 -4.67 0.82
N PRO A 405 9.68 -5.22 -0.40
CA PRO A 405 9.60 -4.39 -1.60
C PRO A 405 8.42 -3.43 -1.58
N ASP A 406 7.24 -3.90 -1.16
CA ASP A 406 6.02 -3.09 -1.09
C ASP A 406 6.15 -1.96 -0.06
N LEU A 407 6.67 -2.29 1.14
CA LEU A 407 6.90 -1.33 2.22
C LEU A 407 7.84 -0.18 1.83
N LEU A 408 8.85 -0.48 1.01
CA LEU A 408 9.89 0.47 0.62
C LEU A 408 9.66 1.06 -0.79
N SER A 409 8.59 0.62 -1.47
CA SER A 409 8.32 0.85 -2.90
C SER A 409 9.53 0.56 -3.79
N LEU A 410 10.14 -0.60 -3.57
CA LEU A 410 11.23 -1.14 -4.37
C LEU A 410 10.69 -2.15 -5.39
N PRO A 411 11.44 -2.44 -6.47
CA PRO A 411 11.07 -3.50 -7.41
C PRO A 411 10.97 -4.88 -6.74
N ASP A 412 10.08 -5.75 -7.24
CA ASP A 412 9.80 -7.08 -6.68
C ASP A 412 11.02 -8.02 -6.57
N ASN A 413 12.11 -7.74 -7.30
CA ASN A 413 13.36 -8.51 -7.23
C ASN A 413 14.30 -8.10 -6.07
N CYS A 414 13.97 -7.05 -5.33
CA CYS A 414 14.70 -6.56 -4.15
C CYS A 414 14.28 -7.31 -2.88
N THR A 415 14.53 -8.62 -2.83
CA THR A 415 14.14 -9.48 -1.70
C THR A 415 15.24 -9.72 -0.68
N THR A 416 16.51 -9.46 -1.04
CA THR A 416 17.66 -9.65 -0.15
C THR A 416 18.10 -8.33 0.47
N ARG A 417 18.59 -8.38 1.72
CA ARG A 417 19.10 -7.22 2.46
C ARG A 417 20.12 -6.42 1.64
N GLU A 418 21.09 -7.09 1.02
CA GLU A 418 22.13 -6.45 0.19
C GLU A 418 21.54 -5.60 -0.94
N LYS A 419 20.56 -6.14 -1.68
CA LYS A 419 19.90 -5.43 -2.79
C LYS A 419 19.05 -4.26 -2.30
N VAL A 420 18.40 -4.44 -1.15
CA VAL A 420 17.60 -3.39 -0.50
C VAL A 420 18.52 -2.25 -0.05
N VAL A 421 19.62 -2.56 0.64
CA VAL A 421 20.60 -1.57 1.11
C VAL A 421 21.25 -0.85 -0.06
N GLU A 422 21.59 -1.57 -1.13
CA GLU A 422 22.11 -0.96 -2.36
C GLU A 422 21.14 0.05 -2.96
N ARG A 423 19.86 -0.30 -3.13
CA ARG A 423 18.87 0.61 -3.71
C ARG A 423 18.48 1.76 -2.81
N LEU A 424 18.33 1.52 -1.52
CA LEU A 424 18.04 2.60 -0.57
C LEU A 424 19.24 3.54 -0.41
N GLY A 425 20.47 3.04 -0.53
CA GLY A 425 21.68 3.83 -0.42
C GLY A 425 21.86 4.90 -1.51
N GLU A 426 21.22 4.69 -2.67
CA GLU A 426 21.20 5.68 -3.75
C GLU A 426 20.23 6.85 -3.47
N MET A 427 19.28 6.66 -2.54
CA MET A 427 18.25 7.64 -2.21
C MET A 427 18.79 8.73 -1.27
N PRO A 428 18.35 9.99 -1.42
CA PRO A 428 18.63 11.03 -0.44
C PRO A 428 17.89 10.74 0.88
N VAL A 429 18.45 11.20 2.00
CA VAL A 429 17.86 11.05 3.35
C VAL A 429 16.44 11.62 3.43
N GLN A 430 16.12 12.67 2.66
CA GLN A 430 14.75 13.16 2.55
C GLN A 430 13.76 12.06 2.12
N GLN A 431 14.10 11.28 1.09
CA GLN A 431 13.24 10.19 0.61
C GLN A 431 13.22 9.03 1.61
N LEU A 432 14.36 8.73 2.25
CA LEU A 432 14.43 7.71 3.31
C LEU A 432 13.52 8.07 4.49
N MET A 433 13.43 9.35 4.88
CA MET A 433 12.52 9.82 5.91
C MET A 433 11.05 9.63 5.51
N THR A 434 10.69 9.90 4.25
CA THR A 434 9.34 9.57 3.74
C THR A 434 9.05 8.08 3.82
N ARG A 435 10.03 7.21 3.53
CA ARG A 435 9.86 5.75 3.73
C ARG A 435 9.68 5.39 5.20
N LEU A 436 10.45 6.03 6.09
CA LEU A 436 10.33 5.83 7.53
C LEU A 436 8.93 6.21 8.05
N GLU A 437 8.35 7.30 7.54
CA GLU A 437 6.96 7.69 7.84
C GLU A 437 5.95 6.63 7.40
N ILE A 438 6.10 6.07 6.20
CA ILE A 438 5.27 4.96 5.70
C ILE A 438 5.40 3.73 6.61
N LEU A 439 6.63 3.32 6.96
CA LEU A 439 6.87 2.17 7.84
C LEU A 439 6.24 2.38 9.22
N GLN A 440 6.34 3.59 9.77
CA GLN A 440 5.71 3.95 11.04
C GLN A 440 4.18 3.89 10.93
N GLY A 441 3.59 4.38 9.83
CA GLY A 441 2.15 4.30 9.58
C GLY A 441 1.67 2.85 9.48
N VAL A 442 2.41 2.00 8.76
CA VAL A 442 2.13 0.55 8.70
C VAL A 442 2.22 -0.07 10.09
N TRP A 443 3.28 0.21 10.86
CA TRP A 443 3.43 -0.27 12.23
C TRP A 443 2.21 0.10 13.10
N GLN A 444 1.79 1.36 13.07
CA GLN A 444 0.64 1.84 13.84
C GLN A 444 -0.66 1.14 13.44
N ASN A 445 -0.88 0.93 12.14
CA ASN A 445 -2.07 0.24 11.64
C ASN A 445 -2.05 -1.25 11.98
N LEU A 446 -0.90 -1.94 11.89
CA LEU A 446 -0.77 -3.35 12.32
C LEU A 446 -1.09 -3.49 13.81
N CYS A 447 -0.59 -2.55 14.64
CA CYS A 447 -0.95 -2.47 16.07
C CYS A 447 -2.46 -2.29 16.26
N CYS A 448 -3.06 -1.35 15.51
CA CYS A 448 -4.48 -1.03 15.61
C CYS A 448 -5.39 -2.19 15.19
N LEU A 449 -4.98 -2.97 14.17
CA LEU A 449 -5.72 -4.13 13.69
C LEU A 449 -5.45 -5.40 14.52
N GLY A 450 -4.40 -5.41 15.34
CA GLY A 450 -4.01 -6.58 16.13
C GLY A 450 -3.47 -7.72 15.27
N ILE A 451 -2.69 -7.42 14.21
CA ILE A 451 -2.14 -8.45 13.33
C ILE A 451 -0.93 -9.10 14.02
N GLY A 452 -1.09 -10.33 14.52
CA GLY A 452 -0.07 -11.01 15.34
C GLY A 452 1.02 -11.78 14.58
N ARG A 453 0.93 -11.91 13.25
CA ARG A 453 1.78 -12.83 12.47
C ARG A 453 3.28 -12.43 12.48
N LEU A 454 4.13 -13.25 13.12
CA LEU A 454 5.57 -12.99 13.30
C LEU A 454 6.34 -12.69 12.01
N SER A 455 6.01 -13.35 10.90
CA SER A 455 6.70 -13.12 9.61
C SER A 455 6.45 -11.72 9.04
N THR A 456 5.29 -11.12 9.33
CA THR A 456 4.98 -9.73 8.95
C THR A 456 5.86 -8.76 9.73
N TRP A 457 5.94 -8.96 11.05
CA TRP A 457 6.75 -8.13 11.96
C TRP A 457 8.24 -8.23 11.69
N ARG A 458 8.74 -9.43 11.39
CA ARG A 458 10.15 -9.62 11.00
C ARG A 458 10.49 -8.83 9.74
N GLN A 459 9.63 -8.85 8.73
CA GLN A 459 9.87 -8.12 7.48
C GLN A 459 9.75 -6.60 7.66
N LEU A 460 8.79 -6.14 8.48
CA LEU A 460 8.68 -4.72 8.84
C LEU A 460 9.92 -4.24 9.62
N GLY A 461 10.39 -5.04 10.58
CA GLY A 461 11.60 -4.75 11.36
C GLY A 461 12.87 -4.71 10.49
N GLU A 462 12.99 -5.62 9.53
CA GLU A 462 14.10 -5.62 8.56
C GLU A 462 14.08 -4.38 7.65
N ALA A 463 12.90 -4.02 7.11
CA ALA A 463 12.73 -2.82 6.30
C ALA A 463 13.09 -1.55 7.11
N TRP A 464 12.67 -1.49 8.38
CA TRP A 464 13.03 -0.42 9.31
C TRP A 464 14.53 -0.34 9.55
N ALA A 465 15.17 -1.47 9.85
CA ALA A 465 16.61 -1.55 10.07
C ALA A 465 17.40 -1.08 8.86
N CYS A 466 16.97 -1.43 7.65
CA CYS A 466 17.59 -0.98 6.41
C CYS A 466 17.53 0.54 6.26
N VAL A 467 16.34 1.14 6.42
CA VAL A 467 16.15 2.60 6.26
C VAL A 467 16.89 3.38 7.36
N VAL A 468 16.69 3.01 8.63
CA VAL A 468 17.32 3.69 9.77
C VAL A 468 18.82 3.51 9.76
N GLY A 469 19.31 2.33 9.41
CA GLY A 469 20.74 2.04 9.29
C GLY A 469 21.43 2.92 8.25
N ILE A 470 20.83 3.12 7.07
CA ILE A 470 21.40 4.00 6.04
C ILE A 470 21.37 5.47 6.48
N ILE A 471 20.29 5.93 7.12
CA ILE A 471 20.21 7.29 7.69
C ILE A 471 21.31 7.50 8.73
N ALA A 472 21.46 6.56 9.67
CA ALA A 472 22.48 6.60 10.71
C ALA A 472 23.90 6.57 10.11
N GLY A 473 24.14 5.68 9.15
CA GLY A 473 25.43 5.56 8.45
C GLY A 473 25.81 6.83 7.70
N ASN A 474 24.87 7.50 7.05
CA ASN A 474 25.11 8.82 6.46
C ASN A 474 25.50 9.86 7.52
N GLY A 475 24.84 9.87 8.67
CA GLY A 475 25.22 10.72 9.81
C GLY A 475 26.63 10.42 10.34
N MET A 476 27.01 9.14 10.40
CA MET A 476 28.34 8.69 10.84
C MET A 476 29.43 9.09 9.84
N LEU A 477 29.16 8.98 8.53
CA LEU A 477 30.06 9.44 7.47
C LEU A 477 30.27 10.97 7.49
N LEU A 478 29.29 11.75 7.94
CA LEU A 478 29.44 13.20 8.05
C LEU A 478 30.29 13.61 9.25
N ARG A 479 30.20 12.84 10.35
CA ARG A 479 30.93 13.06 11.60
C ARG A 479 32.30 12.35 11.64
N ASP A 480 32.65 11.64 10.57
CA ASP A 480 33.88 10.86 10.47
C ASP A 480 34.06 9.84 11.62
N VAL A 481 32.95 9.26 12.11
CA VAL A 481 32.96 8.29 13.23
C VAL A 481 33.71 7.02 12.83
N GLN A 482 34.66 6.58 13.64
CA GLN A 482 35.38 5.32 13.43
C GLN A 482 34.67 4.14 14.09
N GLU A 483 34.76 2.95 13.50
CA GLU A 483 34.21 1.73 14.09
C GLU A 483 35.09 1.36 15.29
N GLU A 484 34.57 1.60 16.49
CA GLU A 484 35.21 1.09 17.70
C GLU A 484 34.98 -0.42 17.74
N ASN A 485 36.05 -1.18 17.54
CA ASN A 485 36.02 -2.63 17.56
C ASN A 485 35.67 -3.13 18.97
N GLY A 486 34.37 -3.33 19.20
CA GLY A 486 33.82 -4.36 20.09
C GLY A 486 34.18 -4.30 21.56
N LYS A 487 34.66 -3.16 22.09
CA LYS A 487 35.04 -3.08 23.51
C LYS A 487 33.87 -3.25 24.48
N ASP A 488 32.63 -3.04 24.03
CA ASP A 488 31.48 -2.96 24.92
C ASP A 488 30.70 -4.27 25.10
N GLY A 489 31.02 -5.35 24.38
CA GLY A 489 30.31 -6.64 24.48
C GLY A 489 28.80 -6.59 24.13
N ARG A 490 28.28 -5.42 23.76
CA ARG A 490 26.87 -5.19 23.45
C ARG A 490 26.55 -5.75 22.06
N GLN A 491 25.47 -6.54 21.97
CA GLN A 491 24.96 -6.99 20.69
C GLN A 491 24.51 -5.79 19.85
N LYS A 492 25.06 -5.66 18.65
CA LYS A 492 24.65 -4.64 17.67
C LYS A 492 23.22 -4.92 17.24
N SER A 493 22.40 -3.88 17.17
CA SER A 493 21.08 -3.95 16.55
C SER A 493 21.20 -4.13 15.03
N ALA A 494 20.17 -4.69 14.39
CA ALA A 494 20.14 -4.85 12.94
C ALA A 494 20.36 -3.53 12.19
N ALA A 495 19.82 -2.41 12.70
CA ALA A 495 20.04 -1.08 12.13
C ALA A 495 21.49 -0.62 12.25
N GLU A 496 22.16 -0.88 13.37
CA GLU A 496 23.59 -0.57 13.56
C GLU A 496 24.47 -1.40 12.62
N GLU A 497 24.15 -2.69 12.42
CA GLU A 497 24.85 -3.52 11.46
C GLU A 497 24.73 -2.97 10.03
N VAL A 498 23.51 -2.58 9.60
CA VAL A 498 23.30 -1.93 8.30
C VAL A 498 24.08 -0.61 8.22
N ALA A 499 24.09 0.19 9.29
CA ALA A 499 24.81 1.46 9.31
C ALA A 499 26.31 1.27 9.08
N TRP A 500 26.93 0.32 9.78
CA TRP A 500 28.35 0.00 9.58
C TRP A 500 28.65 -0.63 8.22
N GLU A 501 27.75 -1.48 7.72
CA GLU A 501 27.83 -2.04 6.36
C GLU A 501 27.82 -0.93 5.30
N TRP A 502 26.90 0.02 5.43
CA TRP A 502 26.80 1.19 4.56
C TRP A 502 28.06 2.07 4.62
N VAL A 503 28.54 2.40 5.83
CA VAL A 503 29.75 3.19 6.04
C VAL A 503 30.97 2.54 5.39
N ARG A 504 31.15 1.21 5.57
CA ARG A 504 32.24 0.46 4.95
C ARG A 504 32.18 0.51 3.43
N LYS A 505 31.01 0.25 2.84
CA LYS A 505 30.79 0.29 1.39
C LYS A 505 31.07 1.67 0.80
N GLU A 506 30.61 2.74 1.45
CA GLU A 506 30.83 4.11 0.97
C GLU A 506 32.29 4.56 1.12
N ARG A 507 33.00 4.15 2.18
CA ARG A 507 34.43 4.43 2.31
C ARG A 507 35.25 3.74 1.22
N GLN A 508 34.95 2.48 0.93
CA GLN A 508 35.64 1.73 -0.11
C GLN A 508 35.46 2.40 -1.49
N LYS A 509 34.24 2.85 -1.83
CA LYS A 509 33.98 3.59 -3.06
C LYS A 509 34.81 4.87 -3.21
N ILE A 510 35.20 5.51 -2.11
CA ILE A 510 36.05 6.72 -2.14
C ILE A 510 37.51 6.33 -2.38
N THR A 511 37.97 5.23 -1.79
CA THR A 511 39.35 4.76 -1.96
C THR A 511 39.62 4.25 -3.39
N ASP A 512 38.58 3.75 -4.06
CA ASP A 512 38.67 3.24 -5.43
C ASP A 512 38.57 4.35 -6.51
N GLN A 513 38.27 5.60 -6.14
CA GLN A 513 38.20 6.77 -7.04
C GLN A 513 39.47 7.61 -6.96
#